data_AF-A0A3M1YKY2-F1
#
_entry.id   AF-A0A3M1YKY2-F1
#
_cell.length_a   1.000
_cell.length_b   1.000
_cell.length_c   1.000
_cell.angle_alpha   90.00
_cell.angle_beta   90.00
_cell.angle_gamma   90.00
#
_symmetry.space_group_name_H-M   'P 1'
#
loop_
_entity.id
_entity.type
_entity.pdbx_description
1 polymer ?
#
loop_
_entity_poly.entity_id
_entity_poly.type
_entity_poly.pdbx_seq_one_letter_code
_entity_poly.pdbx_strand_id
1 'polypeptide(L)'
;MFYTLARLVGNTPVIECYQQALAHWREVLAELDPCDAEAIARAAFVHQGWFERHCGGRHMGQEVMVWAGIGQYFREEDGFGERLAQAQAMYHGLLESYCSLEVRAYAEDVAKLFPILTA
;
A
#
# COMPACT_ATOMS: atom_id res chain seq x y z
N MET A 1 -4.04 -4.37 9.96
CA MET A 1 -2.59 -4.58 10.14
C MET A 1 -2.33 -5.68 11.16
N PHE A 2 -2.88 -6.88 10.94
CA PHE A 2 -2.79 -7.96 11.93
C PHE A 2 -1.45 -8.69 11.84
N TYR A 3 -0.99 -8.99 10.62
CA TYR A 3 0.19 -9.83 10.40
C TYR A 3 1.48 -9.09 10.78
N THR A 4 1.58 -7.81 10.44
CA THR A 4 2.72 -6.98 10.82
C THR A 4 2.81 -6.85 12.34
N LEU A 5 1.69 -6.57 13.02
CA LEU A 5 1.66 -6.47 14.48
C LEU A 5 2.05 -7.78 15.16
N ALA A 6 1.53 -8.91 14.69
CA ALA A 6 1.90 -10.22 15.23
C ALA A 6 3.41 -10.49 15.11
N ARG A 7 4.02 -10.13 13.98
CA ARG A 7 5.48 -10.25 13.75
C ARG A 7 6.30 -9.33 14.65
N LEU A 8 5.85 -8.09 14.82
CA LEU A 8 6.47 -7.12 15.73
C LEU A 8 6.46 -7.62 17.18
N VAL A 9 5.30 -8.09 17.67
CA VAL A 9 5.18 -8.67 19.02
C VAL A 9 6.06 -9.91 19.17
N GLY A 10 6.21 -10.70 18.11
CA GLY A 10 7.14 -11.83 18.04
C GLY A 10 8.62 -11.45 17.85
N ASN A 11 8.97 -10.16 17.96
CA ASN A 11 10.32 -9.63 17.80
C ASN A 11 10.98 -9.99 16.45
N THR A 12 10.17 -10.13 15.40
CA THR A 12 10.65 -10.33 14.02
C THR A 12 10.96 -8.96 13.40
N PRO A 13 12.09 -8.80 12.69
CA PRO A 13 12.39 -7.56 11.99
C PRO A 13 11.45 -7.42 10.78
N VAL A 14 10.51 -6.47 10.87
CA VAL A 14 9.50 -6.18 9.82
C VAL A 14 9.87 -4.94 8.99
N ILE A 15 10.82 -4.15 9.47
CA ILE A 15 11.18 -2.85 8.88
C ILE A 15 11.71 -3.05 7.46
N GLU A 16 12.52 -4.08 7.22
CA GLU A 16 13.07 -4.37 5.91
C GLU A 16 11.96 -4.65 4.87
N CYS A 17 10.86 -5.28 5.29
CA CYS A 17 9.72 -5.55 4.40
C CYS A 17 9.07 -4.24 3.91
N TYR A 18 8.90 -3.26 4.81
CA TYR A 18 8.33 -1.95 4.46
C TYR A 18 9.29 -1.11 3.61
N GLN A 19 10.58 -1.14 3.91
CA GLN A 19 11.60 -0.46 3.09
C GLN A 19 11.65 -1.03 1.66
N GLN A 20 11.63 -2.36 1.53
CA GLN A 20 11.60 -3.03 0.23
C GLN A 20 10.31 -2.72 -0.54
N ALA A 21 9.16 -2.77 0.13
CA ALA A 21 7.89 -2.46 -0.50
C ALA A 21 7.83 -1.01 -1.00
N LEU A 22 8.36 -0.06 -0.21
CA LEU A 22 8.42 1.35 -0.59
C LEU A 22 9.34 1.58 -1.79
N ALA A 23 10.51 0.94 -1.81
CA ALA A 23 11.42 1.01 -2.95
C ALA A 23 10.76 0.46 -4.22
N HIS A 24 10.14 -0.72 -4.12
CA HIS A 24 9.46 -1.36 -5.25
C HIS A 24 8.27 -0.53 -5.76
N TRP A 25 7.47 0.04 -4.87
CA TRP A 25 6.38 0.95 -5.28
C TRP A 25 6.92 2.17 -6.02
N ARG A 26 7.99 2.80 -5.54
CA ARG A 26 8.59 3.97 -6.21
C ARG A 26 9.09 3.63 -7.60
N GLU A 27 9.69 2.46 -7.79
CA GLU A 27 10.11 1.97 -9.11
C GLU A 27 8.91 1.75 -10.03
N VAL A 28 7.87 1.07 -9.55
CA VAL A 28 6.64 0.80 -10.33
C VAL A 28 5.92 2.08 -10.73
N LEU A 29 5.85 3.06 -9.83
CA LEU A 29 5.09 4.29 -10.03
C LEU A 29 5.88 5.38 -10.80
N ALA A 30 7.20 5.25 -10.95
CA ALA A 30 8.04 6.26 -11.60
C ALA A 30 7.62 6.56 -13.05
N GLU A 31 7.05 5.57 -13.74
CA GLU A 31 6.64 5.66 -15.14
C GLU A 31 5.13 5.89 -15.31
N LEU A 32 4.39 6.06 -14.21
CA LEU A 32 2.94 6.21 -14.21
C LEU A 32 2.53 7.63 -13.83
N ASP A 33 1.38 8.07 -14.33
CA ASP A 33 0.71 9.24 -13.75
C ASP A 33 0.29 8.87 -12.31
N PRO A 34 0.79 9.58 -11.27
CA PRO A 34 0.49 9.24 -9.89
C PRO A 34 -0.97 9.48 -9.48
N CYS A 35 -1.77 10.12 -10.34
CA CYS A 35 -3.20 10.32 -10.16
C CYS A 35 -4.07 9.40 -11.03
N ASP A 36 -3.47 8.53 -11.85
CA ASP A 36 -4.20 7.56 -12.69
C ASP A 36 -4.47 6.25 -11.93
N ALA A 37 -5.66 6.19 -11.30
CA ALA A 37 -6.11 5.01 -10.56
C ALA A 37 -6.19 3.73 -11.43
N GLU A 38 -6.51 3.85 -12.72
CA GLU A 38 -6.62 2.69 -13.62
C GLU A 38 -5.24 2.09 -13.93
N ALA A 39 -4.25 2.95 -14.19
CA ALA A 39 -2.86 2.52 -14.33
C ALA A 39 -2.32 1.87 -13.06
N ILE A 40 -2.62 2.47 -11.89
CA ILE A 40 -2.26 1.92 -10.59
C ILE A 40 -2.93 0.56 -10.38
N ALA A 41 -4.21 0.40 -10.73
CA ALA A 41 -4.95 -0.85 -10.57
C ALA A 41 -4.30 -2.02 -11.33
N ARG A 42 -3.88 -1.77 -12.58
CA ARG A 42 -3.15 -2.76 -13.39
C ARG A 42 -1.80 -3.09 -12.77
N ALA A 43 -1.05 -2.09 -12.35
CA ALA A 43 0.26 -2.27 -11.73
C ALA A 43 0.16 -3.07 -10.42
N ALA A 44 -0.81 -2.74 -9.56
CA ALA A 44 -1.08 -3.45 -8.32
C ALA A 44 -1.32 -4.95 -8.57
N PHE A 45 -2.17 -5.29 -9.55
CA PHE A 45 -2.45 -6.68 -9.90
C PHE A 45 -1.19 -7.43 -10.36
N VAL A 46 -0.41 -6.84 -11.28
CA VAL A 46 0.82 -7.44 -11.81
C VAL A 46 1.85 -7.67 -10.70
N HIS A 47 1.97 -6.72 -9.76
CA HIS A 47 3.02 -6.73 -8.76
C HIS A 47 2.64 -7.35 -7.42
N GLN A 48 1.39 -7.72 -7.17
CA GLN A 48 0.98 -8.37 -5.91
C GLN A 48 1.88 -9.55 -5.53
N GLY A 49 2.15 -10.44 -6.49
CA GLY A 49 2.98 -11.62 -6.25
C GLY A 49 4.44 -11.28 -5.88
N TRP A 50 4.94 -10.10 -6.27
CA TRP A 50 6.24 -9.63 -5.82
C TRP A 50 6.24 -9.34 -4.32
N PHE A 51 5.25 -8.58 -3.83
CA PHE A 51 5.14 -8.27 -2.40
C PHE A 51 4.96 -9.53 -1.54
N GLU A 52 4.13 -10.46 -2.00
CA GLU A 52 3.92 -11.74 -1.30
C GLU A 52 5.21 -12.57 -1.14
N ARG A 53 6.15 -12.46 -2.07
CA ARG A 53 7.43 -13.19 -2.04
C ARG A 53 8.51 -12.48 -1.24
N HIS A 54 8.50 -11.15 -1.21
CA HIS A 54 9.61 -10.37 -0.64
C HIS A 54 9.27 -9.70 0.69
N CYS A 55 7.99 -9.52 1.02
CA CYS A 55 7.55 -8.77 2.20
C CYS A 55 6.91 -9.67 3.27
N GLY A 56 7.63 -10.70 3.72
CA GLY A 56 7.22 -11.52 4.88
C GLY A 56 6.22 -12.64 4.59
N GLY A 57 6.05 -12.99 3.32
CA GLY A 57 5.16 -14.06 2.85
C GLY A 57 3.81 -13.56 2.36
N ARG A 58 2.94 -14.47 1.91
CA ARG A 58 1.66 -14.13 1.26
C ARG A 58 0.83 -13.11 2.02
N HIS A 59 0.49 -13.42 3.27
CA HIS A 59 -0.44 -12.59 4.05
C HIS A 59 0.16 -11.25 4.48
N MET A 60 1.39 -11.26 5.01
CA MET A 60 2.07 -10.02 5.40
C MET A 60 2.42 -9.16 4.18
N GLY A 61 2.81 -9.78 3.06
CA GLY A 61 3.16 -9.05 1.85
C GLY A 61 1.98 -8.29 1.25
N GLN A 62 0.78 -8.88 1.25
CA GLN A 62 -0.46 -8.18 0.86
C GLN A 62 -0.75 -6.99 1.78
N GLU A 63 -0.57 -7.16 3.09
CA GLU A 63 -0.76 -6.07 4.06
C GLU A 63 0.26 -4.94 3.83
N VAL A 64 1.56 -5.28 3.76
CA VAL A 64 2.66 -4.33 3.54
C VAL A 64 2.50 -3.61 2.20
N MET A 65 2.11 -4.31 1.13
CA MET A 65 1.83 -3.72 -0.19
C MET A 65 0.88 -2.52 -0.08
N VAL A 66 -0.23 -2.70 0.63
CA VAL A 66 -1.26 -1.67 0.78
C VAL A 66 -0.79 -0.54 1.69
N TRP A 67 -0.25 -0.89 2.86
CA TRP A 67 0.20 0.09 3.84
C TRP A 67 1.33 0.98 3.31
N ALA A 68 2.32 0.40 2.64
CA ALA A 68 3.40 1.15 2.01
C ALA A 68 2.88 1.95 0.80
N GLY A 69 1.98 1.36 0.01
CA GLY A 69 1.43 1.99 -1.19
C GLY A 69 0.67 3.28 -0.89
N ILE A 70 -0.26 3.25 0.06
CA ILE A 70 -1.03 4.45 0.45
C ILE A 70 -0.21 5.35 1.39
N GLY A 71 0.45 4.75 2.39
CA GLY A 71 1.13 5.47 3.47
C GLY A 71 2.32 6.31 3.00
N GLN A 72 2.95 5.99 1.85
CA GLN A 72 4.08 6.77 1.33
C GLN A 72 3.76 8.25 1.02
N TYR A 73 2.47 8.58 0.88
CA TYR A 73 2.01 9.94 0.64
C TYR A 73 1.74 10.72 1.92
N PHE A 74 1.71 10.05 3.07
CA PHE A 74 1.48 10.66 4.38
C PHE A 74 2.78 11.24 4.96
N ARG A 75 2.65 12.36 5.66
CA ARG A 75 3.68 13.06 6.41
C ARG A 75 3.14 13.42 7.79
N GLU A 76 3.99 13.38 8.81
CA GLU A 76 3.56 13.63 10.19
C GLU A 76 3.13 15.09 10.40
N GLU A 77 3.68 16.02 9.63
CA GLU A 77 3.46 17.45 9.79
C GLU A 77 2.12 17.94 9.21
N ASP A 78 1.73 17.44 8.04
CA ASP A 78 0.55 17.92 7.28
C ASP A 78 -0.39 16.79 6.79
N GLY A 79 -0.17 15.56 7.24
CA GLY A 79 -0.95 14.41 6.81
C GLY A 79 -0.70 14.11 5.34
N PHE A 80 -1.75 14.07 4.51
CA PHE A 80 -1.55 13.94 3.06
C PHE A 80 -1.28 15.28 2.36
N GLY A 81 -1.73 16.41 2.91
CA GLY A 81 -1.56 17.74 2.31
C GLY A 81 -1.82 17.76 0.79
N GLU A 82 -0.84 18.26 0.04
CA GLU A 82 -0.85 18.34 -1.44
C GLU A 82 -0.81 16.96 -2.13
N ARG A 83 -0.52 15.88 -1.38
CA ARG A 83 -0.41 14.50 -1.88
C ARG A 83 -1.71 13.70 -1.71
N LEU A 84 -2.80 14.34 -1.29
CA LEU A 84 -4.09 13.68 -1.07
C LEU A 84 -4.62 13.02 -2.34
N ALA A 85 -4.49 13.68 -3.50
CA ALA A 85 -4.97 13.15 -4.77
C ALA A 85 -4.25 11.83 -5.16
N GLN A 86 -2.94 11.76 -4.94
CA GLN A 86 -2.14 10.55 -5.19
C GLN A 86 -2.50 9.44 -4.21
N ALA A 87 -2.73 9.77 -2.93
CA ALA A 87 -3.19 8.79 -1.94
C ALA A 87 -4.58 8.23 -2.30
N GLN A 88 -5.50 9.07 -2.78
CA GLN A 88 -6.81 8.67 -3.26
C GLN A 88 -6.72 7.81 -4.51
N ALA A 89 -5.92 8.21 -5.51
CA ALA A 89 -5.69 7.43 -6.71
C ALA A 89 -5.10 6.04 -6.39
N MET A 90 -4.15 5.98 -5.45
CA MET A 90 -3.60 4.72 -4.97
C MET A 90 -4.66 3.83 -4.30
N TYR A 91 -5.48 4.42 -3.42
CA TYR A 91 -6.59 3.72 -2.78
C TYR A 91 -7.59 3.17 -3.80
N HIS A 92 -8.06 4.01 -4.74
CA HIS A 92 -9.01 3.61 -5.77
C HIS A 92 -8.40 2.55 -6.70
N GLY A 93 -7.14 2.72 -7.10
CA GLY A 93 -6.44 1.73 -7.91
C GLY A 93 -6.35 0.38 -7.21
N LEU A 94 -6.07 0.34 -5.91
CA LEU A 94 -6.07 -0.91 -5.13
C LEU A 94 -7.47 -1.55 -5.08
N LEU A 95 -8.54 -0.76 -4.89
CA LEU A 95 -9.91 -1.28 -4.88
C LEU A 95 -10.36 -1.85 -6.22
N GLU A 96 -10.04 -1.15 -7.31
CA GLU A 96 -10.45 -1.50 -8.67
C GLU A 96 -9.55 -2.58 -9.29
N SER A 97 -8.36 -2.81 -8.72
CA SER A 97 -7.45 -3.86 -9.17
C SER A 97 -8.06 -5.25 -9.06
N TYR A 98 -7.58 -6.17 -9.90
CA TYR A 98 -7.88 -7.61 -9.79
C TYR A 98 -7.09 -8.32 -8.66
N CYS A 99 -6.55 -7.57 -7.69
CA CYS A 99 -5.89 -8.15 -6.53
C CYS A 99 -6.84 -8.98 -5.65
N SER A 100 -6.26 -9.70 -4.69
CA SER A 100 -7.04 -10.51 -3.75
C SER A 100 -8.01 -9.67 -2.90
N LEU A 101 -9.04 -10.32 -2.37
CA LEU A 101 -10.01 -9.68 -1.48
C LEU A 101 -9.35 -9.09 -0.24
N GLU A 102 -8.29 -9.72 0.27
CA GLU A 102 -7.50 -9.23 1.40
C GLU A 102 -6.83 -7.88 1.09
N VAL A 103 -6.24 -7.73 -0.10
CA VAL A 103 -5.64 -6.45 -0.52
C VAL A 103 -6.68 -5.34 -0.52
N ARG A 104 -7.86 -5.60 -1.08
CA ARG A 104 -8.95 -4.60 -1.12
C ARG A 104 -9.46 -4.28 0.29
N ALA A 105 -9.65 -5.30 1.14
CA ALA A 105 -10.06 -5.11 2.53
C ALA A 105 -9.04 -4.29 3.33
N TYR A 106 -7.73 -4.53 3.14
CA TYR A 106 -6.69 -3.72 3.75
C TYR A 106 -6.71 -2.27 3.26
N ALA A 107 -7.02 -2.04 1.98
CA ALA A 107 -7.11 -0.68 1.45
C ALA A 107 -8.25 0.09 2.13
N GLU A 108 -9.41 -0.55 2.31
CA GLU A 108 -10.51 0.02 3.09
C GLU A 108 -10.12 0.28 4.54
N ASP A 109 -9.43 -0.65 5.20
CA ASP A 109 -8.99 -0.45 6.58
C ASP A 109 -8.00 0.71 6.72
N VAL A 110 -7.06 0.84 5.78
CA VAL A 110 -6.14 1.98 5.71
C VAL A 110 -6.91 3.29 5.49
N ALA A 111 -7.92 3.28 4.64
CA ALA A 111 -8.76 4.45 4.37
C ALA A 111 -9.69 4.85 5.53
N LYS A 112 -9.98 3.93 6.46
CA LYS A 112 -10.67 4.26 7.72
C LYS A 112 -9.74 4.89 8.75
N LEU A 113 -8.45 4.52 8.71
CA LEU A 113 -7.44 4.98 9.67
C LEU A 113 -6.83 6.32 9.27
N PHE A 114 -6.59 6.51 7.98
CA PHE A 114 -6.15 7.79 7.44
C PHE A 114 -7.36 8.56 6.88
N PRO A 115 -7.40 9.90 6.99
CA PRO A 115 -8.49 10.72 6.47
C PRO A 115 -8.38 10.93 4.95
N ILE A 116 -8.37 9.85 4.17
CA ILE A 116 -8.23 9.90 2.69
C ILE A 116 -9.58 10.10 1.99
N LEU A 117 -10.70 9.72 2.64
CA LEU A 117 -12.05 9.73 2.06
C LEU A 117 -12.99 10.77 2.65
N THR A 118 -12.54 11.47 3.68
CA THR A 118 -13.30 12.55 4.31
C THR A 118 -12.68 13.88 3.90
N ALA A 119 -13.35 14.55 2.96
CA ALA A 119 -13.13 15.97 2.63
C ALA A 119 -14.00 16.85 3.53
#